data_AF-A0A534Y0X0-F1
#
_entry.id   AF-A0A534Y0X0-F1
#
_cell.length_a   1.000
_cell.length_b   1.000
_cell.length_c   1.000
_cell.angle_alpha   90.00
_cell.angle_beta   90.00
_cell.angle_gamma   90.00
#
_symmetry.space_group_name_H-M   'P 1'
#
loop_
_entity.id
_entity.type
_entity.pdbx_description
1 polymer ?
#
loop_
_entity_poly.entity_id
_entity_poly.type
_entity_poly.pdbx_seq_one_letter_code
_entity_poly.pdbx_strand_id
1 'polypeptide(L)'
;MPHRHGRSRPQRRSPAHRRRAGRSPRVDRVAARDGRVPRLPSAALHRAGFANQPTSSHVDDGLRWSDAFIVAPCRCAPPENWPEPEELRRCSVWLDGELGFLKKARVLLALGSVGWEAALGHFARRALVLPRPKPRFAHGAVLRLEGAPALLGSYHVSQQNTNTGKLTPAMLDEVLARAKELF
;
A
#
# COMPACT_ATOMS: atom_id res chain seq x y z
N MET A 1 -50.22 -55.34 -28.97
CA MET A 1 -49.83 -53.90 -28.98
C MET A 1 -48.36 -53.79 -28.60
N PRO A 2 -47.47 -53.49 -29.56
CA PRO A 2 -46.02 -53.39 -29.34
C PRO A 2 -45.66 -51.96 -28.88
N HIS A 3 -44.56 -51.78 -28.14
CA HIS A 3 -43.69 -50.59 -28.06
C HIS A 3 -42.83 -50.71 -26.77
N ARG A 4 -41.54 -50.39 -26.70
CA ARG A 4 -40.43 -50.20 -27.64
C ARG A 4 -39.18 -50.16 -26.74
N HIS A 5 -38.05 -50.63 -27.26
CA HIS A 5 -36.72 -50.61 -26.65
C HIS A 5 -36.27 -49.23 -26.12
N GLY A 6 -35.46 -49.23 -25.05
CA GLY A 6 -34.75 -48.05 -24.55
C GLY A 6 -33.44 -48.41 -23.84
N ARG A 7 -32.36 -48.45 -24.63
CA ARG A 7 -30.98 -48.84 -24.29
C ARG A 7 -30.36 -48.09 -23.10
N SER A 8 -29.59 -48.84 -22.31
CA SER A 8 -28.59 -48.38 -21.35
C SER A 8 -27.43 -47.61 -22.01
N ARG A 9 -26.99 -46.50 -21.40
CA ARG A 9 -25.72 -45.79 -21.68
C ARG A 9 -25.24 -45.00 -20.44
N PRO A 10 -23.94 -44.67 -20.37
CA PRO A 10 -23.10 -44.92 -19.19
C PRO A 10 -22.83 -43.67 -18.33
N GLN A 11 -22.27 -43.96 -17.15
CA GLN A 11 -21.74 -43.02 -16.16
C GLN A 11 -20.92 -41.88 -16.78
N ARG A 12 -21.33 -40.63 -16.53
CA ARG A 12 -20.48 -39.45 -16.71
C ARG A 12 -19.93 -39.03 -15.35
N ARG A 13 -18.64 -39.27 -15.15
CA ARG A 13 -17.84 -38.70 -14.06
C ARG A 13 -17.86 -37.18 -14.18
N SER A 14 -18.31 -36.49 -13.13
CA SER A 14 -18.21 -35.04 -13.03
C SER A 14 -16.73 -34.60 -13.06
N PRO A 15 -16.36 -33.52 -13.78
CA PRO A 15 -14.98 -33.08 -13.82
C PRO A 15 -14.62 -32.41 -12.49
N ALA A 16 -13.49 -32.85 -11.93
CA ALA A 16 -12.84 -32.24 -10.79
C ALA A 16 -12.67 -30.72 -11.01
N HIS A 17 -13.18 -29.93 -10.06
CA HIS A 17 -12.83 -28.52 -9.90
C HIS A 17 -11.31 -28.39 -9.69
N ARG A 18 -10.57 -28.14 -10.78
CA ARG A 18 -9.21 -27.61 -10.68
C ARG A 18 -9.31 -26.24 -10.01
N ARG A 19 -8.92 -26.16 -8.74
CA ARG A 19 -8.65 -24.91 -8.03
C ARG A 19 -7.57 -24.16 -8.82
N ARG A 20 -7.95 -23.14 -9.60
CA ARG A 20 -6.99 -22.16 -10.11
C ARG A 20 -6.37 -21.47 -8.90
N ALA A 21 -5.04 -21.53 -8.80
CA ALA A 21 -4.27 -20.78 -7.84
C ALA A 21 -4.73 -19.32 -7.84
N GLY A 22 -5.11 -18.82 -6.66
CA GLY A 22 -5.65 -17.49 -6.48
C GLY A 22 -4.63 -16.43 -6.91
N ARG A 23 -4.91 -15.77 -8.03
CA ARG A 23 -4.20 -14.57 -8.46
C ARG A 23 -4.36 -13.51 -7.35
N SER A 24 -3.25 -12.94 -6.89
CA SER A 24 -3.24 -11.80 -5.95
C SER A 24 -4.20 -10.73 -6.46
N PRO A 25 -5.05 -10.12 -5.60
CA PRO A 25 -6.02 -9.12 -6.04
C PRO A 25 -5.28 -7.98 -6.75
N ARG A 26 -5.73 -7.67 -7.96
CA ARG A 26 -5.29 -6.50 -8.72
C ARG A 26 -5.62 -5.29 -7.87
N VAL A 27 -4.61 -4.51 -7.50
CA VAL A 27 -4.85 -3.22 -6.87
C VAL A 27 -4.82 -2.21 -8.00
N ASP A 28 -6.01 -1.78 -8.44
CA ASP A 28 -6.11 -0.74 -9.44
C ASP A 28 -5.49 0.54 -8.89
N ARG A 29 -4.76 1.24 -9.76
CA ARG A 29 -4.08 2.50 -9.49
C ARG A 29 -5.09 3.47 -8.87
N VAL A 30 -4.88 3.90 -7.63
CA VAL A 30 -5.42 5.21 -7.23
C VAL A 30 -4.53 6.24 -7.89
N ALA A 31 -4.86 6.56 -9.14
CA ALA A 31 -4.38 7.77 -9.76
C ALA A 31 -4.98 8.91 -8.93
N ALA A 32 -4.10 9.70 -8.32
CA ALA A 32 -4.49 10.99 -7.76
C ALA A 32 -5.29 11.72 -8.86
N ARG A 33 -6.60 11.88 -8.65
CA ARG A 33 -7.48 12.60 -9.58
C ARG A 33 -7.15 14.09 -9.70
N ASP A 34 -6.15 14.55 -8.96
CA ASP A 34 -5.60 15.88 -9.03
C ASP A 34 -4.13 15.77 -8.61
N GLY A 35 -3.20 16.31 -9.37
CA GLY A 35 -1.76 15.95 -9.39
C GLY A 35 -0.91 16.25 -8.13
N ARG A 36 -1.43 16.05 -6.92
CA ARG A 36 -0.83 16.52 -5.66
C ARG A 36 -0.85 15.51 -4.50
N VAL A 37 -0.89 14.21 -4.79
CA VAL A 37 -0.46 13.18 -3.82
C VAL A 37 1.04 12.95 -3.99
N PRO A 38 1.84 12.84 -2.91
CA PRO A 38 3.27 12.51 -3.03
C PRO A 38 3.45 11.27 -3.89
N ARG A 39 4.03 11.42 -5.09
CA ARG A 39 4.35 10.26 -5.94
C ARG A 39 5.62 9.64 -5.39
N LEU A 40 5.49 8.45 -4.82
CA LEU A 40 6.67 7.60 -4.62
C LEU A 40 7.32 7.38 -6.00
N PRO A 41 8.64 7.59 -6.15
CA PRO A 41 9.29 7.47 -7.45
C PRO A 41 9.07 6.08 -8.04
N SER A 42 8.41 5.99 -9.21
CA SER A 42 8.17 4.71 -9.89
C SER A 42 9.48 3.98 -10.20
N ALA A 43 10.58 4.71 -10.37
CA ALA A 43 11.91 4.15 -10.56
C ALA A 43 12.39 3.33 -9.36
N ALA A 44 12.17 3.83 -8.13
CA ALA A 44 12.54 3.10 -6.91
C ALA A 44 11.66 1.86 -6.73
N LEU A 45 10.35 2.00 -6.95
CA LEU A 45 9.42 0.85 -6.92
C LEU A 45 9.78 -0.21 -7.98
N HIS A 46 10.18 0.22 -9.18
CA HIS A 46 10.61 -0.68 -10.25
C HIS A 46 11.89 -1.43 -9.86
N ARG A 47 12.92 -0.73 -9.36
CA ARG A 47 14.15 -1.38 -8.86
C ARG A 47 13.86 -2.38 -7.73
N ALA A 48 12.90 -2.08 -6.86
CA ALA A 48 12.47 -2.99 -5.79
C ALA A 48 11.56 -4.15 -6.26
N GLY A 49 11.05 -4.09 -7.50
CA GLY A 49 10.16 -5.11 -8.10
C GLY A 49 8.67 -4.90 -7.82
N PHE A 50 8.26 -3.75 -7.30
CA PHE A 50 6.86 -3.38 -7.04
C PHE A 50 6.17 -2.72 -8.23
N ALA A 51 6.90 -2.37 -9.29
CA ALA A 51 6.36 -1.76 -10.50
C ALA A 51 6.91 -2.45 -11.76
N ASN A 52 6.11 -2.50 -12.83
CA ASN A 52 6.52 -3.08 -14.12
C ASN A 52 7.37 -2.16 -15.01
N GLN A 53 7.46 -0.87 -14.68
CA GLN A 53 8.25 0.10 -15.43
C GLN A 53 8.74 1.24 -14.51
N PRO A 54 9.86 1.89 -14.84
CA PRO A 54 10.51 2.87 -13.95
C PRO A 54 9.90 4.28 -14.01
N THR A 55 9.02 4.57 -14.97
CA THR A 55 8.48 5.92 -15.18
C THR A 55 6.97 5.89 -15.37
N SER A 56 6.34 7.02 -15.07
CA SER A 56 4.96 7.28 -15.47
C SER A 56 4.85 8.65 -16.11
N SER A 57 4.36 8.70 -17.35
CA SER A 57 4.21 9.93 -18.13
C SER A 57 2.75 10.35 -18.30
N HIS A 58 1.81 9.40 -18.29
CA HIS A 58 0.37 9.66 -18.41
C HIS A 58 -0.46 8.56 -17.76
N VAL A 59 -1.79 8.69 -17.74
CA VAL A 59 -2.67 7.75 -17.02
C VAL A 59 -2.70 6.35 -17.66
N ASP A 60 -2.59 6.29 -18.99
CA ASP A 60 -2.68 5.06 -19.81
C ASP A 60 -1.32 4.47 -20.22
N ASP A 61 -0.24 4.93 -19.60
CA ASP A 61 1.15 4.55 -19.94
C ASP A 61 1.53 3.09 -19.59
N GLY A 62 0.57 2.28 -19.17
CA GLY A 62 0.78 0.88 -18.82
C GLY A 62 1.46 0.64 -17.47
N LEU A 63 1.74 1.67 -16.67
CA LEU A 63 2.30 1.50 -15.32
C LEU A 63 1.33 0.70 -14.45
N ARG A 64 1.85 -0.41 -13.92
CA ARG A 64 1.17 -1.30 -12.98
C ARG A 64 2.05 -1.52 -11.77
N TRP A 65 1.43 -1.45 -10.60
CA TRP A 65 2.06 -1.84 -9.35
C TRP A 65 1.57 -3.21 -8.91
N SER A 66 2.46 -3.93 -8.25
CA SER A 66 2.22 -5.25 -7.67
C SER A 66 2.56 -5.18 -6.19
N ASP A 67 1.67 -5.67 -5.33
CA ASP A 67 1.86 -5.73 -3.87
C ASP A 67 2.23 -4.38 -3.20
N ALA A 68 1.85 -3.27 -3.84
CA ALA A 68 2.06 -1.91 -3.35
C ALA A 68 0.81 -1.05 -3.60
N PHE A 69 0.53 -0.15 -2.65
CA PHE A 69 -0.56 0.81 -2.73
C PHE A 69 -0.17 2.09 -2.00
N ILE A 70 -0.60 3.25 -2.49
CA ILE A 70 -0.34 4.54 -1.84
C ILE A 70 -1.65 5.08 -1.28
N VAL A 71 -1.59 5.49 -0.02
CA VAL A 71 -2.61 6.28 0.69
C VAL A 71 -1.99 7.58 1.16
N ALA A 72 -2.82 8.58 1.45
CA ALA A 72 -2.36 9.87 1.94
C ALA A 72 -3.07 10.25 3.26
N PRO A 73 -2.35 10.75 4.28
CA PRO A 73 -2.98 11.24 5.51
C PRO A 73 -3.96 12.40 5.29
N CYS A 74 -3.76 13.17 4.22
CA CYS A 74 -4.67 14.22 3.77
C CYS A 74 -5.02 14.00 2.29
N ARG A 75 -6.29 14.16 1.94
CA ARG A 75 -6.76 14.01 0.54
C ARG A 75 -6.78 15.32 -0.23
N CYS A 76 -6.89 16.44 0.47
CA CYS A 76 -6.82 17.77 -0.10
C CYS A 76 -5.37 18.26 -0.08
N ALA A 77 -4.96 19.03 -1.08
CA ALA A 77 -3.66 19.70 -1.05
C ALA A 77 -3.71 20.82 0.02
N PRO A 78 -2.90 20.74 1.09
CA PRO A 78 -2.88 21.79 2.10
C PRO A 78 -2.07 23.00 1.59
N PRO A 79 -2.31 24.20 2.15
CA PRO A 79 -1.45 25.35 1.92
C PRO A 79 0.02 25.01 2.19
N GLU A 80 0.92 25.48 1.32
CA GLU A 80 2.38 25.29 1.44
C GLU A 80 2.84 23.81 1.54
N ASN A 81 1.97 22.85 1.18
CA ASN A 81 2.18 21.42 1.38
C ASN A 81 2.36 21.00 2.85
N TRP A 82 1.88 21.81 3.79
CA TRP A 82 1.96 21.54 5.22
C TRP A 82 0.57 21.40 5.84
N PRO A 83 0.07 20.17 6.06
CA PRO A 83 -1.26 19.98 6.61
C PRO A 83 -1.31 20.35 8.09
N GLU A 84 -2.35 21.06 8.49
CA GLU A 84 -2.60 21.36 9.90
C GLU A 84 -3.08 20.11 10.66
N PRO A 85 -2.85 20.05 11.99
CA PRO A 85 -3.36 18.95 12.81
C PRO A 85 -4.88 18.74 12.70
N GLU A 86 -5.65 19.81 12.54
CA GLU A 86 -7.10 19.75 12.32
C GLU A 86 -7.45 19.08 10.99
N GLU A 87 -6.74 19.43 9.91
CA GLU A 87 -6.96 18.84 8.59
C GLU A 87 -6.67 17.35 8.58
N LEU A 88 -5.56 16.93 9.21
CA LEU A 88 -5.22 15.52 9.38
C LEU A 88 -6.28 14.78 10.20
N ARG A 89 -6.80 15.41 11.27
CA ARG A 89 -7.85 14.80 12.09
C ARG A 89 -9.13 14.61 11.30
N ARG A 90 -9.55 15.63 10.53
CA ARG A 90 -10.73 15.53 9.65
C ARG A 90 -10.55 14.49 8.54
N CYS A 91 -9.36 14.40 7.96
CA CYS A 91 -9.06 13.41 6.92
C CYS A 91 -8.88 11.98 7.46
N SER A 92 -8.70 11.80 8.77
CA SER A 92 -8.38 10.49 9.35
C SER A 92 -9.42 9.40 9.09
N VAL A 93 -10.70 9.76 8.99
CA VAL A 93 -11.79 8.82 8.65
C VAL A 93 -11.58 8.18 7.28
N TRP A 94 -11.05 8.94 6.32
CA TRP A 94 -10.77 8.46 4.98
C TRP A 94 -9.56 7.55 4.94
N LEU A 95 -8.48 7.94 5.64
CA LEU A 95 -7.29 7.11 5.80
C LEU A 95 -7.65 5.77 6.47
N ASP A 96 -8.47 5.79 7.51
CA ASP A 96 -8.91 4.60 8.23
C ASP A 96 -9.74 3.68 7.32
N GLY A 97 -10.62 4.26 6.51
CA GLY A 97 -11.39 3.52 5.50
C GLY A 97 -10.49 2.85 4.46
N GLU A 98 -9.55 3.59 3.88
CA GLU A 98 -8.60 3.08 2.88
C GLU A 98 -7.74 1.94 3.44
N LEU A 99 -7.09 2.17 4.59
CA LEU A 99 -6.30 1.14 5.27
C LEU A 99 -7.18 -0.05 5.70
N GLY A 100 -8.44 0.21 6.02
CA GLY A 100 -9.45 -0.79 6.30
C GLY A 100 -9.69 -1.77 5.14
N PHE A 101 -9.53 -1.35 3.88
CA PHE A 101 -9.66 -2.24 2.71
C PHE A 101 -8.40 -3.06 2.42
N LEU A 102 -7.24 -2.62 2.91
CA LEU A 102 -5.95 -3.28 2.68
C LEU A 102 -5.71 -4.44 3.67
N LYS A 103 -6.64 -5.40 3.73
CA LYS A 103 -6.60 -6.53 4.69
C LYS A 103 -5.36 -7.43 4.59
N LYS A 104 -4.67 -7.41 3.45
CA LYS A 104 -3.45 -8.18 3.19
C LYS A 104 -2.17 -7.34 3.35
N ALA A 105 -2.28 -6.07 3.72
CA ALA A 105 -1.09 -5.25 3.95
C ALA A 105 -0.28 -5.83 5.12
N ARG A 106 1.00 -6.10 4.84
CA ARG A 106 1.96 -6.60 5.84
C ARG A 106 2.86 -5.51 6.38
N VAL A 107 3.06 -4.45 5.59
CA VAL A 107 3.91 -3.31 5.91
C VAL A 107 3.19 -2.02 5.54
N LEU A 108 3.23 -1.03 6.43
CA LEU A 108 2.93 0.37 6.12
C LEU A 108 4.26 1.14 6.09
N LEU A 109 4.65 1.61 4.90
CA LEU A 109 5.79 2.49 4.73
C LEU A 109 5.35 3.95 4.93
N ALA A 110 5.67 4.53 6.08
CA ALA A 110 5.39 5.92 6.40
C ALA A 110 6.45 6.85 5.80
N LEU A 111 6.03 7.71 4.88
CA LEU A 111 6.87 8.74 4.27
C LEU A 111 6.80 10.02 5.11
N GLY A 112 7.87 10.31 5.86
CA GLY A 112 7.97 11.45 6.75
C GLY A 112 7.23 11.28 8.08
N SER A 113 7.45 12.25 8.98
CA SER A 113 6.85 12.26 10.32
C SER A 113 5.32 12.35 10.28
N VAL A 114 4.74 13.11 9.34
CA VAL A 114 3.28 13.20 9.18
C VAL A 114 2.67 11.84 8.87
N GLY A 115 3.25 11.08 7.94
CA GLY A 115 2.80 9.72 7.62
C GLY A 115 2.94 8.75 8.81
N TRP A 116 4.03 8.88 9.57
CA TRP A 116 4.29 8.07 10.76
C TRP A 116 3.23 8.33 11.84
N GLU A 117 3.00 9.60 12.15
CA GLU A 117 2.01 10.04 13.14
C GLU A 117 0.59 9.65 12.73
N ALA A 118 0.26 9.76 11.44
CA ALA A 118 -1.03 9.33 10.92
C ALA A 118 -1.25 7.81 11.07
N ALA A 119 -0.21 6.99 10.83
CA ALA A 119 -0.26 5.55 11.03
C ALA A 119 -0.39 5.17 12.51
N LEU A 120 0.35 5.82 13.41
CA LEU A 120 0.17 5.63 14.86
C LEU A 120 -1.24 6.02 15.31
N GLY A 121 -1.78 7.12 14.78
CA GLY A 121 -3.16 7.54 15.02
C GLY A 121 -4.17 6.51 14.53
N HIS A 122 -3.96 5.92 13.35
CA HIS A 122 -4.78 4.84 12.82
C HIS A 122 -4.78 3.62 13.76
N PHE A 123 -3.61 3.19 14.21
CA PHE A 123 -3.48 2.08 15.15
C PHE A 123 -4.19 2.36 16.48
N ALA A 124 -4.03 3.57 17.04
CA ALA A 124 -4.72 3.97 18.26
C ALA A 124 -6.24 3.97 18.11
N ARG A 125 -6.78 4.51 17.01
CA ARG A 125 -8.24 4.50 16.72
C ARG A 125 -8.80 3.09 16.52
N ARG A 126 -7.96 2.13 16.13
CA ARG A 126 -8.28 0.70 16.09
C ARG A 126 -8.09 -0.03 17.43
N ALA A 127 -7.90 0.71 18.51
CA ALA A 127 -7.67 0.20 19.86
C ALA A 127 -6.43 -0.72 19.99
N LEU A 128 -5.43 -0.55 19.12
CA LEU A 128 -4.14 -1.23 19.27
C LEU A 128 -3.32 -0.56 20.38
N VAL A 129 -2.66 -1.38 21.20
CA VAL A 129 -1.82 -0.90 22.30
C VAL A 129 -0.49 -0.37 21.73
N LEU A 130 -0.29 0.95 21.82
CA LEU A 130 0.97 1.58 21.42
C LEU A 130 2.01 1.54 22.56
N PRO A 131 3.30 1.33 22.26
CA PRO A 131 4.37 1.42 23.25
C PRO A 131 4.42 2.78 23.96
N ARG A 132 4.90 2.77 25.19
CA ARG A 132 5.20 3.96 25.99
C ARG A 132 6.69 3.94 26.37
N PRO A 133 7.47 4.99 26.07
CA PRO A 133 7.08 6.23 25.38
C PRO A 133 6.65 6.00 23.93
N LYS A 134 5.87 6.93 23.38
CA LYS A 134 5.38 6.85 21.99
C LYS A 134 6.56 6.73 21.02
N PRO A 135 6.55 5.76 20.09
CA PRO A 135 7.62 5.59 19.12
C PRO A 135 7.84 6.85 18.27
N ARG A 136 9.07 7.34 18.24
CA ARG A 136 9.46 8.51 17.44
C ARG A 136 9.75 8.11 16.00
N PHE A 137 9.43 9.00 15.08
CA PHE A 137 9.79 8.85 13.67
C PHE A 137 11.31 8.94 13.49
N ALA A 138 11.86 8.03 12.68
CA ALA A 138 13.17 8.15 12.06
C ALA A 138 13.20 7.38 10.73
N HIS A 139 14.16 7.71 9.87
CA HIS A 139 14.42 6.91 8.67
C HIS A 139 14.89 5.51 9.07
N GLY A 140 14.31 4.47 8.47
CA GLY A 140 14.57 3.07 8.81
C GLY A 140 13.93 2.59 10.11
N ALA A 141 13.19 3.43 10.84
CA ALA A 141 12.53 3.02 12.08
C ALA A 141 11.48 1.93 11.81
N VAL A 142 11.45 0.88 12.62
CA VAL A 142 10.47 -0.21 12.52
C VAL A 142 9.69 -0.31 13.82
N LEU A 143 8.37 -0.28 13.71
CA LEU A 143 7.45 -0.62 14.80
C LEU A 143 6.64 -1.86 14.40
N ARG A 144 6.65 -2.87 15.28
CA ARG A 144 5.77 -4.03 15.17
C ARG A 144 4.76 -4.00 16.30
N LEU A 145 3.50 -4.19 15.95
CA LEU A 145 2.38 -4.31 16.88
C LEU A 145 1.62 -5.59 16.54
N GLU A 146 1.18 -6.31 17.56
CA GLU A 146 0.31 -7.46 17.35
C GLU A 146 -1.00 -7.02 16.69
N GLY A 147 -1.47 -7.77 15.69
CA GLY A 147 -2.70 -7.44 14.96
C GLY A 147 -2.60 -6.28 13.98
N ALA A 148 -1.39 -5.76 13.71
CA ALA A 148 -1.14 -4.67 12.76
C ALA A 148 -0.08 -5.04 11.71
N PRO A 149 -0.10 -4.41 10.52
CA PRO A 149 1.05 -4.41 9.64
C PRO A 149 2.27 -3.76 10.33
N ALA A 150 3.47 -4.20 9.99
CA ALA A 150 4.69 -3.53 10.46
C ALA A 150 4.72 -2.09 9.94
N LEU A 151 5.01 -1.12 10.80
CA LEU A 151 5.19 0.28 10.41
C LEU A 151 6.67 0.55 10.22
N LEU A 152 7.04 0.98 9.01
CA LEU A 152 8.40 1.29 8.61
C LEU A 152 8.50 2.78 8.25
N GLY A 153 9.44 3.51 8.83
CA GLY A 153 9.66 4.92 8.58
C GLY A 153 10.67 5.16 7.46
N SER A 154 10.38 6.11 6.59
CA SER A 154 11.35 6.67 5.64
C SER A 154 11.23 8.19 5.62
N TYR A 155 12.30 8.88 5.22
CA TYR A 155 12.18 10.31 4.97
C TYR A 155 11.25 10.54 3.78
N HIS A 156 10.53 11.65 3.81
CA HIS A 156 9.58 11.95 2.75
C HIS A 156 10.30 12.18 1.41
N VAL A 157 9.75 11.68 0.31
CA VAL A 157 10.29 11.86 -1.06
C VAL A 157 10.01 13.25 -1.64
N SER A 158 10.04 14.30 -0.81
CA SER A 158 9.87 15.67 -1.28
C SER A 158 11.10 16.10 -2.08
N GLN A 159 10.91 16.98 -3.07
CA GLN A 159 12.01 17.58 -3.83
C GLN A 159 13.06 18.20 -2.91
N GLN A 160 12.64 18.85 -1.83
CA GLN A 160 13.55 19.39 -0.83
C GLN A 160 14.48 18.31 -0.26
N ASN A 161 13.95 17.16 0.17
CA ASN A 161 14.78 16.10 0.76
C ASN A 161 15.69 15.43 -0.28
N THR A 162 15.21 15.24 -1.50
CA THR A 162 16.01 14.61 -2.56
C THR A 162 17.09 15.53 -3.11
N ASN A 163 16.80 16.82 -3.28
CA ASN A 163 17.75 17.79 -3.83
C ASN A 163 18.83 18.15 -2.81
N THR A 164 18.51 18.18 -1.52
CA THR A 164 19.49 18.43 -0.44
C THR A 164 20.29 17.19 -0.03
N GLY A 165 19.98 16.02 -0.60
CA GLY A 165 20.62 14.75 -0.23
C GLY A 165 20.18 14.17 1.13
N LYS A 166 19.25 14.81 1.84
CA LYS A 166 18.67 14.28 3.08
C LYS A 166 18.00 12.91 2.87
N LEU A 167 17.48 12.66 1.67
CA LEU A 167 17.09 11.33 1.22
C LEU A 167 17.79 11.03 -0.10
N THR A 168 18.66 10.02 -0.10
CA THR A 168 19.31 9.54 -1.32
C THR A 168 18.50 8.41 -1.97
N PRO A 169 18.69 8.14 -3.28
CA PRO A 169 18.10 6.97 -3.92
C PRO A 169 18.49 5.65 -3.25
N ALA A 170 19.75 5.51 -2.79
CA ALA A 170 20.22 4.31 -2.09
C ALA A 170 19.49 4.10 -0.77
N MET A 171 19.31 5.16 0.03
CA MET A 171 18.51 5.10 1.25
C MET A 171 17.08 4.66 0.96
N LEU A 172 16.44 5.20 -0.09
CA LEU A 172 15.09 4.79 -0.46
C LEU A 172 15.02 3.30 -0.87
N ASP A 173 16.02 2.84 -1.62
CA ASP A 173 16.12 1.44 -2.04
C ASP A 173 16.32 0.50 -0.84
N GLU A 174 17.11 0.90 0.15
CA GLU A 174 17.29 0.16 1.41
C GLU A 174 15.97 0.01 2.18
N VAL A 175 15.17 1.08 2.32
CA VAL A 175 13.88 0.97 3.02
C VAL A 175 12.88 0.11 2.26
N LEU A 176 12.91 0.14 0.92
CA LEU A 176 12.06 -0.73 0.09
C LEU A 176 12.50 -2.20 0.17
N ALA A 177 13.80 -2.47 0.19
CA ALA A 177 14.34 -3.81 0.43
C ALA A 177 13.92 -4.30 1.82
N ARG A 178 14.05 -3.45 2.84
CA ARG A 178 13.61 -3.76 4.20
C ARG A 178 12.11 -4.05 4.28
N ALA A 179 11.28 -3.32 3.53
CA ALA A 179 9.85 -3.61 3.46
C ALA A 179 9.56 -5.02 2.92
N LYS A 180 10.36 -5.51 1.96
CA LYS A 180 10.23 -6.89 1.44
C LYS A 180 10.67 -7.96 2.43
N GLU A 181 11.60 -7.67 3.32
CA GLU A 181 12.00 -8.60 4.39
C GLU A 181 10.94 -8.70 5.51
N LEU A 182 10.10 -7.66 5.64
CA LEU A 182 8.96 -7.63 6.57
C LEU A 182 7.69 -8.24 5.95
N PHE A 183 7.68 -8.34 4.62
CA PHE A 183 6.75 -9.16 3.84
C PHE A 183 7.04 -10.66 4.01
#